data_AF-W0I162-F1
#
_entry.id   AF-W0I162-F1
#
_cell.length_a   1.000
_cell.length_b   1.000
_cell.length_c   1.000
_cell.angle_alpha   90.00
_cell.angle_beta   90.00
_cell.angle_gamma   90.00
#
_symmetry.space_group_name_H-M   'P 1'
#
loop_
_entity.id
_entity.type
_entity.pdbx_description
1 polymer ?
#
loop_
_entity_poly.entity_id
_entity_poly.type
_entity_poly.pdbx_seq_one_letter_code
_entity_poly.pdbx_strand_id
1 'polypeptide(L)'
;MRKLIIIVLVIILAPLFQFASGSVPNKILLIRYEGEDMYTTNPFEWSTTFKCSRPLEVTYVDSISFRGNWREDYTAYYEVTMEVLKEGFWQFAIDSDDASDLIIDGKIVVSWYGGHGFCNCQDHRGTIYLTKGNHTLIVRMQEKTGGDGVVLYFKSPSDSEWRVFSAQNLIGKAKLYAKSNVDTTSTCQNAVRITQFYIPDREGILGVLYVRFSSRSPKYVNLPSEWSDFFDCNNIIESGILNGFVMSFGNRGEEYTTYLEAILEVDKEGVWYFAIDGDDAVDLIIDGKIVADWYGGHAPCYCQEHTGIVYLTKGNHTVIVRHQEYTGVDGVVVYFKAPGDTEWKKLTIDNLQGKGKLYVPVRDEDYLRSCTFTQIITTYLPPRGLLVPGILLVEYAGKQSGYAYGPDEWEEHYNCGEIKRIRIVDRIYWYNWIENNVSFHYEALLNVKIPGEYRFAIDGDDAVDVVLDGKIIAHWYGGHAPHRGTPDTWQIKDKEISDKIHLSEGWHTLMVRHQEYTGIEAVILYIQFPMRDDWVLFSLDNVKEYMDVYAYVPDDNTLRSCMFVRGEPLITPEATTTPTKAPISWKVLLISAILIISLTIKRR
;
A
#
# COMPACT_ATOMS: atom_id res chain seq x y z
N MET A 1 34.70 69.92 12.98
CA MET A 1 34.28 69.19 11.77
C MET A 1 35.11 67.93 11.62
N ARG A 2 34.43 66.79 11.76
CA ARG A 2 34.71 65.39 11.40
C ARG A 2 36.13 65.01 10.94
N LYS A 3 36.85 64.25 11.79
CA LYS A 3 37.78 63.20 11.34
C LYS A 3 37.01 61.89 11.30
N LEU A 4 36.80 61.36 10.10
CA LEU A 4 36.19 60.06 9.85
C LEU A 4 37.28 59.00 10.09
N ILE A 5 37.14 58.21 11.16
CA ILE A 5 37.91 56.98 11.35
C ILE A 5 37.04 55.86 10.77
N ILE A 6 37.49 55.27 9.66
CA ILE A 6 36.89 54.06 9.09
C ILE A 6 37.46 52.89 9.89
N ILE A 7 36.65 52.30 10.77
CA ILE A 7 36.91 50.99 11.38
C ILE A 7 36.40 49.95 10.38
N VAL A 8 37.31 49.21 9.76
CA VAL A 8 36.97 48.01 8.99
C VAL A 8 36.73 46.88 10.00
N LEU A 9 35.46 46.63 10.30
CA LEU A 9 35.03 45.46 11.06
C LEU A 9 34.96 44.27 10.11
N VAL A 10 35.99 43.42 10.13
CA VAL A 10 35.94 42.11 9.44
C VAL A 10 35.06 41.20 10.28
N ILE A 11 33.77 41.12 9.93
CA ILE A 11 32.87 40.11 10.45
C ILE A 11 33.20 38.80 9.72
N ILE A 12 33.95 37.92 10.38
CA ILE A 12 34.01 36.51 9.99
C ILE A 12 32.63 35.92 10.32
N LEU A 13 31.76 35.84 9.32
CA LEU A 13 30.55 35.02 9.35
C LEU A 13 30.98 33.55 9.32
N ALA A 14 31.36 33.01 10.47
CA ALA A 14 31.25 31.58 10.70
C ALA A 14 29.74 31.27 10.82
N PRO A 15 29.23 30.23 10.14
CA PRO A 15 27.85 29.81 10.36
C PRO A 15 27.73 29.36 11.80
N LEU A 16 27.04 30.16 12.62
CA LEU A 16 26.50 29.73 13.90
C LEU A 16 25.46 28.65 13.58
N PHE A 17 25.91 27.40 13.55
CA PHE A 17 25.02 26.27 13.72
C PHE A 17 24.43 26.39 15.12
N GLN A 18 23.14 26.72 15.18
CA GLN A 18 22.35 26.65 16.38
C GLN A 18 22.38 25.20 16.87
N PHE A 19 23.26 24.87 17.82
CA PHE A 19 23.20 23.58 18.49
C PHE A 19 21.86 23.50 19.21
N ALA A 20 21.11 22.42 18.98
CA ALA A 20 20.00 22.08 19.86
C ALA A 20 20.58 21.98 21.29
N SER A 21 20.10 22.82 22.20
CA SER A 21 20.45 22.72 23.60
C SER A 21 20.04 21.33 24.10
N GLY A 22 20.99 20.43 24.33
CA GLY A 22 20.69 19.08 24.83
C GLY A 22 21.47 17.89 24.25
N SER A 23 22.42 18.08 23.34
CA SER A 23 23.21 16.97 22.75
C SER A 23 24.73 17.10 22.95
N VAL A 24 25.43 15.97 23.12
CA VAL A 24 26.89 15.86 23.17
C VAL A 24 27.42 15.41 21.79
N PRO A 25 28.13 16.28 21.04
CA PRO A 25 28.60 15.94 19.70
C PRO A 25 29.74 14.93 19.73
N ASN A 26 29.82 14.12 18.66
CA ASN A 26 30.83 13.07 18.45
C ASN A 26 30.90 12.02 19.57
N LYS A 27 29.79 11.82 20.29
CA LYS A 27 29.67 10.86 21.37
C LYS A 27 28.46 9.96 21.16
N ILE A 28 28.49 8.82 21.84
CA ILE A 28 27.45 7.81 21.94
C ILE A 28 27.10 7.69 23.42
N LEU A 29 25.82 7.74 23.77
CA LEU A 29 25.38 7.49 25.13
C LEU A 29 25.52 6.00 25.41
N LEU A 30 26.10 5.64 26.55
CA LEU A 30 26.10 4.28 27.09
C LEU A 30 25.46 4.32 28.48
N ILE A 31 24.46 3.47 28.69
CA ILE A 31 23.90 3.18 29.99
C ILE A 31 24.02 1.67 30.23
N ARG A 32 24.53 1.28 31.40
CA ARG A 32 24.47 -0.11 31.88
C ARG A 32 23.45 -0.24 33.00
N TYR A 33 22.70 -1.33 33.02
CA TYR A 33 21.73 -1.66 34.06
C TYR A 33 22.04 -3.04 34.64
N GLU A 34 21.58 -3.31 35.85
CA GLU A 34 21.57 -4.70 36.32
C GLU A 34 20.71 -5.57 35.40
N GLY A 35 21.17 -6.80 35.17
CA GLY A 35 20.49 -7.82 34.37
C GLY A 35 19.71 -8.80 35.23
N GLU A 36 18.97 -9.70 34.59
CA GLU A 36 18.41 -10.92 35.20
C GLU A 36 19.21 -12.15 34.78
N ASP A 37 19.08 -13.23 35.55
CA ASP A 37 19.73 -14.53 35.34
C ASP A 37 19.12 -15.33 34.16
N MET A 38 18.92 -14.69 33.00
CA MET A 38 18.37 -15.32 31.79
C MET A 38 18.97 -14.74 30.51
N TYR A 39 19.15 -15.60 29.50
CA TYR A 39 19.58 -15.17 28.17
C TYR A 39 18.40 -14.58 27.41
N THR A 40 18.61 -13.43 26.77
CA THR A 40 17.62 -12.91 25.80
C THR A 40 17.70 -13.75 24.53
N THR A 41 16.65 -14.53 24.22
CA THR A 41 16.63 -15.44 23.06
C THR A 41 15.87 -14.89 21.85
N ASN A 42 15.11 -13.82 22.05
CA ASN A 42 14.32 -13.16 21.02
C ASN A 42 14.13 -11.67 21.40
N PRO A 43 13.69 -10.80 20.47
CA PRO A 43 13.56 -9.38 20.77
C PRO A 43 12.58 -9.07 21.90
N PHE A 44 11.56 -9.87 22.18
CA PHE A 44 10.52 -9.50 23.16
C PHE A 44 10.97 -9.66 24.63
N GLU A 45 12.07 -10.40 24.85
CA GLU A 45 12.58 -10.76 26.19
C GLU A 45 13.45 -9.67 26.83
N TRP A 46 13.77 -8.57 26.13
CA TRP A 46 14.48 -7.44 26.76
C TRP A 46 13.71 -6.82 27.93
N SER A 47 12.37 -6.94 27.91
CA SER A 47 11.51 -6.47 28.99
C SER A 47 11.69 -7.19 30.32
N THR A 48 12.15 -8.44 30.25
CA THR A 48 12.42 -9.26 31.42
C THR A 48 13.88 -9.22 31.83
N THR A 49 14.81 -8.76 30.98
CA THR A 49 16.25 -8.71 31.31
C THR A 49 16.74 -7.34 31.77
N PHE A 50 16.15 -6.24 31.33
CA PHE A 50 16.54 -4.90 31.77
C PHE A 50 15.92 -4.51 33.13
N LYS A 51 16.74 -4.33 34.18
CA LYS A 51 16.28 -3.74 35.46
C LYS A 51 16.32 -2.20 35.41
N CYS A 52 15.31 -1.59 34.78
CA CYS A 52 15.26 -0.14 34.55
C CYS A 52 15.38 0.75 35.80
N SER A 53 15.05 0.24 36.99
CA SER A 53 15.17 0.95 38.26
C SER A 53 16.59 0.91 38.87
N ARG A 54 17.53 0.19 38.25
CA ARG A 54 18.88 -0.08 38.79
C ARG A 54 19.98 0.20 37.76
N PRO A 55 20.18 1.47 37.34
CA PRO A 55 21.30 1.84 36.48
C PRO A 55 22.63 1.66 37.23
N LEU A 56 23.61 1.09 36.54
CA LEU A 56 24.95 0.83 37.04
C LEU A 56 25.95 1.90 36.60
N GLU A 57 25.81 2.38 35.37
CA GLU A 57 26.72 3.34 34.76
C GLU A 57 25.98 4.18 33.72
N VAL A 58 26.31 5.47 33.65
CA VAL A 58 25.93 6.36 32.55
C VAL A 58 27.19 7.08 32.08
N THR A 59 27.54 6.91 30.82
CA THR A 59 28.78 7.49 30.26
C THR A 59 28.62 7.83 28.78
N TYR A 60 29.65 8.47 28.21
CA TYR A 60 29.72 8.84 26.80
C TYR A 60 30.97 8.26 26.15
N VAL A 61 30.79 7.43 25.13
CA VAL A 61 31.87 6.73 24.44
C VAL A 61 32.04 7.23 23.01
N ASP A 62 33.22 7.00 22.43
CA ASP A 62 33.54 7.38 21.04
C ASP A 62 33.22 6.27 20.03
N SER A 63 32.99 5.05 20.51
CA SER A 63 32.74 3.86 19.70
C SER A 63 31.90 2.83 20.43
N ILE A 64 31.11 2.04 19.68
CA ILE A 64 30.47 0.82 20.19
C ILE A 64 31.42 -0.34 19.91
N SER A 65 32.42 -0.47 20.77
CA SER A 65 33.46 -1.49 20.66
C SER A 65 34.07 -1.74 22.03
N PHE A 66 33.51 -2.71 22.73
CA PHE A 66 33.96 -3.13 24.04
C PHE A 66 34.04 -4.66 24.08
N ARG A 67 35.18 -5.17 24.56
CA ARG A 67 35.43 -6.58 24.84
C ARG A 67 36.14 -6.63 26.20
N GLY A 68 35.61 -7.35 27.16
CA GLY A 68 36.17 -7.43 28.50
C GLY A 68 35.72 -8.68 29.25
N ASN A 69 36.00 -8.67 30.56
CA ASN A 69 35.34 -9.49 31.57
C ASN A 69 34.96 -8.54 32.73
N TRP A 70 34.10 -7.56 32.46
CA TRP A 70 33.84 -6.45 33.38
C TRP A 70 32.95 -6.87 34.54
N ARG A 71 31.82 -7.51 34.24
CA ARG A 71 30.77 -7.78 35.22
C ARG A 71 29.81 -8.82 34.66
N GLU A 72 29.25 -9.63 35.55
CA GLU A 72 28.18 -10.58 35.23
C GLU A 72 26.80 -9.95 35.48
N ASP A 73 25.75 -10.54 34.90
CA ASP A 73 24.35 -10.15 35.09
C ASP A 73 24.09 -8.65 34.84
N TYR A 74 24.34 -8.18 33.61
CA TYR A 74 24.04 -6.80 33.23
C TYR A 74 23.47 -6.67 31.82
N THR A 75 22.87 -5.52 31.55
CA THR A 75 22.46 -5.12 30.20
C THR A 75 23.10 -3.78 29.85
N ALA A 76 23.53 -3.62 28.60
CA ALA A 76 24.01 -2.37 28.05
C ALA A 76 23.04 -1.82 27.02
N TYR A 77 22.85 -0.51 27.08
CA TYR A 77 22.07 0.28 26.15
C TYR A 77 22.94 1.40 25.59
N TYR A 78 23.15 1.38 24.28
CA TYR A 78 23.79 2.46 23.55
C TYR A 78 22.74 3.23 22.77
N GLU A 79 22.79 4.56 22.78
CA GLU A 79 21.93 5.41 21.95
C GLU A 79 22.73 6.55 21.33
N VAL A 80 22.48 6.78 20.04
CA VAL A 80 23.07 7.91 19.32
C VAL A 80 22.15 8.38 18.19
N THR A 81 22.04 9.69 18.02
CA THR A 81 21.53 10.27 16.78
C THR A 81 22.66 10.34 15.77
N MET A 82 22.50 9.64 14.65
CA MET A 82 23.40 9.63 13.52
C MET A 82 22.85 10.53 12.40
N GLU A 83 23.49 11.68 12.16
CA GLU A 83 23.19 12.56 11.02
C GLU A 83 23.91 12.03 9.77
N VAL A 84 23.20 11.27 8.93
CA VAL A 84 23.68 10.75 7.64
C VAL A 84 23.85 11.90 6.65
N LEU A 85 25.06 12.03 6.10
CA LEU A 85 25.41 13.15 5.20
C LEU A 85 25.02 12.87 3.75
N LYS A 86 24.97 11.58 3.37
CA LYS A 86 24.57 11.11 2.05
C LYS A 86 23.72 9.84 2.20
N GLU A 87 22.55 9.86 1.58
CA GLU A 87 21.64 8.72 1.57
C GLU A 87 22.21 7.50 0.83
N GLY A 88 21.67 6.33 1.15
CA GLY A 88 21.98 5.08 0.47
C GLY A 88 21.85 3.84 1.38
N PHE A 89 22.23 2.68 0.85
CA PHE A 89 22.27 1.43 1.62
C PHE A 89 23.50 1.35 2.52
N TRP A 90 23.25 1.33 3.82
CA TRP A 90 24.25 1.06 4.85
C TRP A 90 24.16 -0.40 5.29
N GLN A 91 25.31 -1.01 5.56
CA GLN A 91 25.39 -2.33 6.15
C GLN A 91 25.92 -2.22 7.57
N PHE A 92 25.39 -3.05 8.47
CA PHE A 92 25.81 -3.14 9.86
C PHE A 92 26.06 -4.59 10.24
N ALA A 93 26.99 -4.83 11.14
CA ALA A 93 27.22 -6.15 11.72
C ALA A 93 27.48 -6.05 13.22
N ILE A 94 27.06 -7.05 13.98
CA ILE A 94 27.22 -7.09 15.44
C ILE A 94 27.96 -8.37 15.84
N ASP A 95 28.84 -8.26 16.83
CA ASP A 95 29.58 -9.37 17.43
C ASP A 95 29.61 -9.09 18.93
N SER A 96 29.11 -10.01 19.74
CA SER A 96 28.90 -9.80 21.18
C SER A 96 29.06 -11.10 21.98
N ASP A 97 29.12 -10.92 23.29
CA ASP A 97 29.14 -11.95 24.32
C ASP A 97 28.38 -11.33 25.50
N ASP A 98 27.13 -11.70 25.82
CA ASP A 98 26.20 -12.60 25.12
C ASP A 98 25.32 -11.85 24.07
N ALA A 99 23.98 -11.91 24.22
CA ALA A 99 22.98 -11.51 23.24
C ALA A 99 23.04 -10.01 22.94
N SER A 100 22.79 -9.63 21.68
CA SER A 100 22.72 -8.24 21.26
C SER A 100 21.82 -7.98 20.06
N ASP A 101 21.42 -6.72 19.90
CA ASP A 101 20.82 -6.24 18.67
C ASP A 101 21.10 -4.76 18.40
N LEU A 102 20.96 -4.42 17.12
CA LEU A 102 20.99 -3.06 16.60
C LEU A 102 19.62 -2.70 16.08
N ILE A 103 19.12 -1.57 16.56
CA ILE A 103 17.91 -0.93 16.11
C ILE A 103 18.25 0.40 15.45
N ILE A 104 17.75 0.65 14.25
CA ILE A 104 17.89 1.95 13.56
C ILE A 104 16.51 2.44 13.17
N ASP A 105 16.16 3.64 13.65
CA ASP A 105 14.81 4.20 13.58
C ASP A 105 13.80 3.13 13.93
N GLY A 106 13.94 2.55 15.13
CA GLY A 106 13.07 1.53 15.70
C GLY A 106 13.00 0.17 14.98
N LYS A 107 13.57 0.01 13.79
CA LYS A 107 13.70 -1.29 13.12
C LYS A 107 14.92 -2.07 13.64
N ILE A 108 14.74 -3.33 14.03
CA ILE A 108 15.86 -4.25 14.25
C ILE A 108 16.57 -4.50 12.91
N VAL A 109 17.80 -4.02 12.78
CA VAL A 109 18.61 -4.15 11.56
C VAL A 109 19.48 -5.41 11.61
N VAL A 110 20.01 -5.74 12.78
CA VAL A 110 20.81 -6.95 13.01
C VAL A 110 20.67 -7.38 14.45
N SER A 111 20.70 -8.69 14.70
CA SER A 111 20.68 -9.29 16.03
C SER A 111 21.52 -10.55 16.10
N TRP A 112 21.91 -10.91 17.31
CA TRP A 112 22.46 -12.22 17.67
C TRP A 112 22.00 -12.53 19.09
N TYR A 113 21.02 -13.41 19.21
CA TYR A 113 20.36 -13.73 20.49
C TYR A 113 20.85 -15.05 21.07
N GLY A 114 20.55 -15.27 22.35
CA GLY A 114 20.97 -16.43 23.12
C GLY A 114 22.33 -16.25 23.80
N GLY A 115 22.73 -17.23 24.61
CA GLY A 115 24.05 -17.26 25.21
C GLY A 115 25.10 -17.69 24.19
N HIS A 116 26.16 -16.90 24.04
CA HIS A 116 27.23 -17.15 23.09
C HIS A 116 28.46 -16.28 23.34
N GLY A 117 29.64 -16.76 22.97
CA GLY A 117 30.86 -15.96 22.98
C GLY A 117 31.07 -15.14 21.70
N PHE A 118 31.98 -14.17 21.75
CA PHE A 118 32.40 -13.44 20.54
C PHE A 118 32.91 -14.40 19.44
N CYS A 119 32.42 -14.22 18.21
CA CYS A 119 32.93 -14.95 17.04
C CYS A 119 34.18 -14.29 16.43
N ASN A 120 34.44 -13.00 16.72
CA ASN A 120 35.43 -12.17 16.02
C ASN A 120 35.16 -12.06 14.51
N CYS A 121 33.88 -11.96 14.14
CA CYS A 121 33.40 -12.01 12.76
C CYS A 121 32.40 -10.88 12.45
N GLN A 122 31.94 -10.79 11.20
CA GLN A 122 30.88 -9.87 10.74
C GLN A 122 29.73 -10.67 10.09
N ASP A 123 29.46 -11.86 10.61
CA ASP A 123 28.48 -12.78 10.03
C ASP A 123 27.04 -12.48 10.44
N HIS A 124 26.83 -11.94 11.62
CA HIS A 124 25.55 -11.33 12.03
C HIS A 124 25.51 -9.93 11.46
N ARG A 125 24.88 -9.76 10.29
CA ARG A 125 24.84 -8.51 9.56
C ARG A 125 23.48 -8.23 8.93
N GLY A 126 23.17 -6.95 8.79
CA GLY A 126 21.96 -6.43 8.15
C GLY A 126 22.26 -5.27 7.22
N THR A 127 21.30 -4.92 6.38
CA THR A 127 21.37 -3.78 5.46
C THR A 127 20.11 -2.92 5.62
N ILE A 128 20.27 -1.60 5.65
CA ILE A 128 19.17 -0.65 5.74
C ILE A 128 19.45 0.56 4.83
N TYR A 129 18.41 1.06 4.15
CA TYR A 129 18.51 2.33 3.44
C TYR A 129 18.33 3.48 4.43
N LEU A 130 19.30 4.38 4.50
CA LEU A 130 19.20 5.59 5.31
C LEU A 130 19.12 6.81 4.40
N THR A 131 18.17 7.70 4.66
CA THR A 131 18.06 8.98 3.97
C THR A 131 19.13 9.95 4.48
N LYS A 132 19.27 11.11 3.84
CA LYS A 132 20.12 12.17 4.37
C LYS A 132 19.38 12.84 5.54
N GLY A 133 19.98 12.86 6.71
CA GLY A 133 19.37 13.46 7.90
C GLY A 133 19.63 12.65 9.17
N ASN A 134 18.85 12.94 10.22
CA ASN A 134 19.02 12.32 11.52
C ASN A 134 18.31 10.96 11.60
N HIS A 135 19.04 9.95 12.05
CA HIS A 135 18.54 8.61 12.35
C HIS A 135 18.89 8.27 13.80
N THR A 136 17.98 7.61 14.52
CA THR A 136 18.25 7.13 15.88
C THR A 136 18.79 5.72 15.82
N LEU A 137 19.92 5.49 16.47
CA LEU A 137 20.62 4.22 16.47
C LEU A 137 20.76 3.74 17.91
N ILE A 138 20.23 2.55 18.18
CA ILE A 138 20.18 1.92 19.49
C ILE A 138 20.87 0.57 19.40
N VAL A 139 21.80 0.28 20.30
CA VAL A 139 22.35 -1.07 20.46
C VAL A 139 22.03 -1.56 21.85
N ARG A 140 21.51 -2.77 21.96
CA ARG A 140 21.33 -3.45 23.24
C ARG A 140 22.22 -4.66 23.31
N MET A 141 22.69 -4.94 24.51
CA MET A 141 23.48 -6.13 24.80
C MET A 141 23.11 -6.62 26.19
N GLN A 142 23.13 -7.94 26.39
CA GLN A 142 22.95 -8.60 27.67
C GLN A 142 24.16 -9.48 27.93
N GLU A 143 24.64 -9.45 29.18
CA GLU A 143 25.69 -10.31 29.71
C GLU A 143 25.12 -11.15 30.83
N LYS A 144 25.36 -12.46 30.82
CA LYS A 144 24.98 -13.34 31.92
C LYS A 144 26.21 -13.78 32.69
N THR A 145 27.11 -14.52 32.05
CA THR A 145 28.34 -14.99 32.66
C THR A 145 29.46 -15.22 31.65
N GLY A 146 30.70 -14.92 32.02
CA GLY A 146 31.89 -15.30 31.26
C GLY A 146 32.67 -14.11 30.72
N GLY A 147 32.82 -14.06 29.39
CA GLY A 147 33.37 -12.89 28.69
C GLY A 147 32.25 -11.92 28.37
N ASP A 148 32.53 -10.63 28.19
CA ASP A 148 31.48 -9.65 27.96
C ASP A 148 31.81 -8.60 26.88
N GLY A 149 30.76 -8.17 26.17
CA GLY A 149 30.75 -6.91 25.44
C GLY A 149 30.05 -6.95 24.08
N VAL A 150 30.27 -5.90 23.29
CA VAL A 150 29.68 -5.73 21.96
C VAL A 150 30.59 -4.91 21.07
N VAL A 151 30.71 -5.33 19.80
CA VAL A 151 31.32 -4.54 18.73
C VAL A 151 30.29 -4.36 17.62
N LEU A 152 29.98 -3.09 17.30
CA LEU A 152 29.20 -2.75 16.12
C LEU A 152 30.14 -2.38 14.99
N TYR A 153 29.95 -2.99 13.82
CA TYR A 153 30.62 -2.67 12.57
C TYR A 153 29.65 -2.03 11.59
N PHE A 154 30.18 -1.24 10.65
CA PHE A 154 29.39 -0.66 9.57
C PHE A 154 30.14 -0.63 8.24
N LYS A 155 29.37 -0.50 7.16
CA LYS A 155 29.78 -0.05 5.83
C LYS A 155 28.79 1.01 5.36
N SER A 156 29.28 2.20 5.03
CA SER A 156 28.45 3.19 4.34
C SER A 156 28.27 2.82 2.87
N PRO A 157 27.38 3.48 2.10
CA PRO A 157 27.14 3.18 0.68
C PRO A 157 28.37 3.27 -0.23
N SER A 158 29.46 3.87 0.27
CA SER A 158 30.72 4.07 -0.46
C SER A 158 31.86 3.17 0.03
N ASP A 159 31.64 2.32 1.04
CA ASP A 159 32.69 1.49 1.63
C ASP A 159 32.71 0.07 1.05
N SER A 160 33.91 -0.44 0.78
CA SER A 160 34.12 -1.87 0.49
C SER A 160 34.40 -2.68 1.75
N GLU A 161 35.02 -2.08 2.77
CA GLU A 161 35.51 -2.75 3.98
C GLU A 161 34.68 -2.41 5.23
N TRP A 162 34.52 -3.40 6.12
CA TRP A 162 33.93 -3.20 7.44
C TRP A 162 34.82 -2.35 8.34
N ARG A 163 34.22 -1.45 9.11
CA ARG A 163 34.90 -0.66 10.14
C ARG A 163 34.10 -0.66 11.43
N VAL A 164 34.79 -0.53 12.56
CA VAL A 164 34.13 -0.33 13.86
C VAL A 164 33.33 0.97 13.83
N PHE A 165 32.11 0.94 14.34
CA PHE A 165 31.24 2.08 14.49
C PHE A 165 31.81 3.05 15.55
N SER A 166 32.40 4.14 15.07
CA SER A 166 33.02 5.17 15.90
C SER A 166 32.89 6.54 15.27
N ALA A 167 32.92 7.59 16.09
CA ALA A 167 32.92 8.97 15.62
C ALA A 167 34.06 9.23 14.61
N GLN A 168 35.23 8.62 14.84
CA GLN A 168 36.39 8.75 13.96
C GLN A 168 36.19 8.07 12.60
N ASN A 169 35.63 6.87 12.57
CA ASN A 169 35.45 6.12 11.33
C ASN A 169 34.31 6.67 10.45
N LEU A 170 33.40 7.44 11.04
CA LEU A 170 32.25 8.04 10.35
C LEU A 170 32.51 9.43 9.75
N ILE A 171 33.71 10.00 9.93
CA ILE A 171 34.06 11.32 9.37
C ILE A 171 33.78 11.36 7.87
N GLY A 172 33.01 12.35 7.43
CA GLY A 172 32.61 12.54 6.04
C GLY A 172 31.43 11.66 5.58
N LYS A 173 30.92 10.78 6.44
CA LYS A 173 29.79 9.87 6.16
C LYS A 173 28.57 10.17 7.03
N ALA A 174 28.80 10.36 8.32
CA ALA A 174 27.79 10.77 9.29
C ALA A 174 28.39 11.59 10.44
N LYS A 175 27.55 12.29 11.20
CA LYS A 175 27.93 12.90 12.48
C LYS A 175 27.13 12.27 13.62
N LEU A 176 27.75 12.14 14.78
CA LEU A 176 27.14 11.51 15.96
C LEU A 176 26.76 12.56 17.00
N TYR A 177 25.60 12.38 17.61
CA TYR A 177 25.13 13.21 18.71
C TYR A 177 24.51 12.32 19.78
N ALA A 178 25.08 12.30 20.98
CA ALA A 178 24.49 11.64 22.13
C ALA A 178 23.51 12.58 22.84
N LYS A 179 22.45 12.03 23.42
CA LYS A 179 21.53 12.78 24.28
C LYS A 179 22.21 13.14 25.60
N SER A 180 22.07 14.38 26.06
CA SER A 180 22.54 14.83 27.39
C SER A 180 21.40 14.89 28.41
N ASN A 181 21.72 14.90 29.71
CA ASN A 181 20.74 14.99 30.82
C ASN A 181 19.65 13.91 30.75
N VAL A 182 20.08 12.66 30.59
CA VAL A 182 19.19 11.53 30.34
C VAL A 182 18.57 11.03 31.64
N ASP A 183 17.25 10.86 31.66
CA ASP A 183 16.57 10.05 32.67
C ASP A 183 16.75 8.57 32.33
N THR A 184 17.52 7.87 33.14
CA THR A 184 17.90 6.47 32.92
C THR A 184 16.70 5.52 32.97
N THR A 185 15.67 5.85 33.76
CA THR A 185 14.52 4.96 33.96
C THR A 185 13.63 4.97 32.72
N SER A 186 13.22 6.16 32.27
CA SER A 186 12.39 6.32 31.07
C SER A 186 13.13 5.86 29.81
N THR A 187 14.44 6.10 29.72
CA THR A 187 15.27 5.63 28.60
C THR A 187 15.29 4.10 28.52
N CYS A 188 15.44 3.41 29.65
CA CYS A 188 15.34 1.95 29.71
C CYS A 188 13.94 1.44 29.34
N GLN A 189 12.88 2.07 29.86
CA GLN A 189 11.51 1.69 29.52
C GLN A 189 11.25 1.83 28.01
N ASN A 190 11.79 2.85 27.37
CA ASN A 190 11.74 3.00 25.92
C ASN A 190 12.55 1.91 25.21
N ALA A 191 13.78 1.63 25.68
CA ALA A 191 14.63 0.57 25.13
C ALA A 191 13.93 -0.81 25.12
N VAL A 192 13.13 -1.08 26.13
CA VAL A 192 12.33 -2.30 26.28
C VAL A 192 11.07 -2.27 25.41
N ARG A 193 10.37 -1.13 25.32
CA ARG A 193 9.12 -0.98 24.53
C ARG A 193 9.35 -1.06 23.04
N ILE A 194 10.49 -0.55 22.55
CA ILE A 194 10.88 -0.66 21.13
C ILE A 194 10.81 -2.10 20.64
N THR A 195 11.01 -3.06 21.53
CA THR A 195 10.88 -4.48 21.20
C THR A 195 9.56 -5.14 21.40
N GLN A 196 8.62 -4.46 22.05
CA GLN A 196 7.27 -4.96 22.02
C GLN A 196 6.70 -4.67 20.64
N PHE A 197 6.81 -3.44 20.12
CA PHE A 197 6.38 -3.08 18.75
C PHE A 197 7.15 -1.86 18.24
N TYR A 198 7.62 -1.88 16.99
CA TYR A 198 8.08 -0.67 16.33
C TYR A 198 6.95 -0.09 15.48
N ILE A 199 6.35 0.97 16.01
CA ILE A 199 5.41 1.78 15.27
C ILE A 199 6.06 3.15 15.08
N PRO A 200 6.28 3.60 13.84
CA PRO A 200 6.92 4.87 13.56
C PRO A 200 6.05 6.06 13.99
N ASP A 201 6.57 6.86 14.93
CA ASP A 201 5.92 8.08 15.42
C ASP A 201 6.08 9.30 14.48
N ARG A 202 6.69 9.15 13.29
CA ARG A 202 7.06 10.29 12.43
C ARG A 202 6.79 10.10 10.94
N GLU A 203 6.16 11.12 10.37
CA GLU A 203 5.94 11.28 8.94
C GLU A 203 7.26 11.53 8.22
N GLY A 204 7.40 11.02 6.99
CA GLY A 204 8.55 11.30 6.12
C GLY A 204 9.63 10.21 6.08
N ILE A 205 9.48 9.12 6.84
CA ILE A 205 10.30 7.91 6.64
C ILE A 205 9.87 7.26 5.32
N LEU A 206 10.83 7.00 4.42
CA LEU A 206 10.52 6.26 3.20
C LEU A 206 10.25 4.80 3.55
N GLY A 207 9.10 4.27 3.13
CA GLY A 207 8.75 2.88 3.37
C GLY A 207 7.27 2.62 3.43
N VAL A 208 6.96 1.39 3.80
CA VAL A 208 5.60 0.89 4.06
C VAL A 208 5.57 0.36 5.49
N LEU A 209 4.67 0.88 6.31
CA LEU A 209 4.36 0.31 7.62
C LEU A 209 3.84 -1.10 7.41
N TYR A 210 4.37 -2.05 8.17
CA TYR A 210 3.92 -3.43 8.20
C TYR A 210 3.59 -3.79 9.64
N VAL A 211 2.42 -4.40 9.86
CA VAL A 211 1.97 -4.88 11.17
C VAL A 211 1.26 -6.21 10.99
N ARG A 212 1.70 -7.23 11.73
CA ARG A 212 1.06 -8.54 11.82
C ARG A 212 0.29 -8.66 13.13
N PHE A 213 -0.91 -9.21 13.06
CA PHE A 213 -1.79 -9.50 14.19
C PHE A 213 -2.13 -10.99 14.22
N SER A 214 -2.46 -11.53 15.40
CA SER A 214 -3.13 -12.83 15.46
C SER A 214 -4.47 -12.78 14.73
N SER A 215 -4.87 -13.90 14.14
CA SER A 215 -6.23 -14.04 13.61
C SER A 215 -7.20 -14.46 14.71
N ARG A 216 -8.43 -13.93 14.70
CA ARG A 216 -9.51 -14.36 15.60
C ARG A 216 -10.31 -15.56 15.09
N SER A 217 -10.20 -15.86 13.80
CA SER A 217 -11.09 -16.80 13.12
C SER A 217 -10.30 -17.80 12.28
N PRO A 218 -10.58 -19.12 12.43
CA PRO A 218 -9.92 -20.17 11.67
C PRO A 218 -10.67 -20.45 10.35
N LYS A 219 -10.85 -19.41 9.54
CA LYS A 219 -11.52 -19.47 8.23
C LYS A 219 -10.84 -18.53 7.26
N TYR A 220 -11.14 -18.64 5.97
CA TYR A 220 -10.70 -17.66 4.99
C TYR A 220 -11.59 -16.42 5.01
N VAL A 221 -10.99 -15.24 4.85
CA VAL A 221 -11.68 -13.99 4.50
C VAL A 221 -12.17 -14.16 3.08
N ASN A 222 -13.48 -14.18 2.92
CA ASN A 222 -14.15 -14.34 1.64
C ASN A 222 -14.61 -12.98 1.14
N LEU A 223 -14.99 -12.07 2.04
CA LEU A 223 -15.54 -10.77 1.66
C LEU A 223 -14.79 -9.58 2.27
N PRO A 224 -14.77 -8.44 1.57
CA PRO A 224 -14.20 -7.20 2.09
C PRO A 224 -14.74 -6.77 3.46
N SER A 225 -16.00 -7.08 3.76
CA SER A 225 -16.66 -6.67 5.01
C SER A 225 -16.28 -7.53 6.20
N GLU A 226 -15.68 -8.71 5.97
CA GLU A 226 -15.39 -9.66 7.03
C GLU A 226 -14.08 -9.36 7.75
N TRP A 227 -13.18 -8.54 7.20
CA TRP A 227 -11.86 -8.28 7.78
C TRP A 227 -11.89 -7.89 9.27
N SER A 228 -12.91 -7.16 9.73
CA SER A 228 -13.06 -6.79 11.14
C SER A 228 -13.20 -7.99 12.09
N ASP A 229 -13.67 -9.12 11.57
CA ASP A 229 -13.86 -10.36 12.32
C ASP A 229 -12.57 -11.17 12.44
N PHE A 230 -11.57 -10.89 11.58
CA PHE A 230 -10.31 -11.64 11.52
C PHE A 230 -9.17 -10.95 12.25
N PHE A 231 -9.02 -9.62 12.12
CA PHE A 231 -7.93 -8.89 12.79
C PHE A 231 -8.10 -8.90 14.32
N ASP A 232 -7.19 -9.56 15.05
CA ASP A 232 -7.08 -9.34 16.48
C ASP A 232 -6.21 -8.13 16.81
N CYS A 233 -6.78 -6.93 16.65
CA CYS A 233 -6.05 -5.68 16.89
C CYS A 233 -5.50 -5.51 18.32
N ASN A 234 -5.93 -6.34 19.27
CA ASN A 234 -5.36 -6.35 20.61
C ASN A 234 -4.07 -7.18 20.72
N ASN A 235 -3.79 -8.02 19.73
CA ASN A 235 -2.70 -8.98 19.72
C ASN A 235 -1.84 -8.78 18.47
N ILE A 236 -1.02 -7.72 18.50
CA ILE A 236 0.02 -7.49 17.51
C ILE A 236 1.13 -8.52 17.76
N ILE A 237 1.61 -9.18 16.71
CA ILE A 237 2.67 -10.20 16.75
C ILE A 237 4.00 -9.60 16.28
N GLU A 238 3.96 -8.80 15.22
CA GLU A 238 5.15 -8.24 14.57
C GLU A 238 4.83 -6.87 13.97
N SER A 239 5.84 -5.99 13.88
CA SER A 239 5.72 -4.73 13.15
C SER A 239 7.06 -4.30 12.57
N GLY A 240 7.05 -3.49 11.51
CA GLY A 240 8.26 -2.99 10.88
C GLY A 240 8.02 -2.06 9.70
N ILE A 241 9.11 -1.73 9.00
CA ILE A 241 9.09 -0.92 7.77
C ILE A 241 9.71 -1.72 6.62
N LEU A 242 8.94 -1.85 5.54
CA LEU A 242 9.31 -2.52 4.30
C LEU A 242 9.72 -1.50 3.21
N ASN A 243 10.50 -1.97 2.22
CA ASN A 243 10.90 -1.19 1.04
C ASN A 243 9.76 -0.99 0.02
N GLY A 244 8.58 -1.57 0.29
CA GLY A 244 7.45 -1.59 -0.61
C GLY A 244 6.37 -2.53 -0.10
N PHE A 245 5.27 -2.63 -0.86
CA PHE A 245 4.20 -3.59 -0.61
C PHE A 245 4.60 -4.97 -1.14
N VAL A 246 5.68 -5.50 -0.58
CA VAL A 246 6.30 -6.78 -0.96
C VAL A 246 6.71 -7.51 0.31
N MET A 247 5.94 -8.53 0.66
CA MET A 247 6.34 -9.58 1.58
C MET A 247 6.64 -10.82 0.76
N SER A 248 7.88 -11.31 0.79
CA SER A 248 8.28 -12.49 0.03
C SER A 248 7.37 -13.68 0.36
N PHE A 249 7.15 -14.60 -0.56
CA PHE A 249 6.43 -15.84 -0.22
C PHE A 249 7.34 -16.76 0.61
N GLY A 250 6.84 -17.26 1.74
CA GLY A 250 7.61 -18.07 2.70
C GLY A 250 6.71 -18.98 3.53
N ASN A 251 7.20 -19.46 4.67
CA ASN A 251 6.34 -19.98 5.73
C ASN A 251 6.80 -19.33 7.04
N ARG A 252 6.06 -18.30 7.47
CA ARG A 252 6.36 -17.48 8.66
C ARG A 252 5.43 -17.75 9.84
N GLY A 253 4.64 -18.82 9.76
CA GLY A 253 3.58 -19.15 10.71
C GLY A 253 2.21 -19.13 10.04
N GLU A 254 1.22 -19.53 10.82
CA GLU A 254 -0.17 -19.75 10.38
C GLU A 254 -1.11 -18.87 11.21
N GLU A 255 -2.36 -18.74 10.77
CA GLU A 255 -3.45 -18.08 11.50
C GLU A 255 -3.15 -16.63 11.94
N TYR A 256 -2.75 -15.78 10.98
CA TYR A 256 -2.48 -14.38 11.24
C TYR A 256 -3.08 -13.46 10.17
N THR A 257 -3.17 -12.17 10.50
CA THR A 257 -3.53 -11.12 9.54
C THR A 257 -2.43 -10.08 9.47
N THR A 258 -2.24 -9.49 8.29
CA THR A 258 -1.27 -8.44 8.06
C THR A 258 -1.94 -7.18 7.55
N TYR A 259 -1.54 -6.06 8.14
CA TYR A 259 -1.83 -4.72 7.70
C TYR A 259 -0.56 -4.09 7.13
N LEU A 260 -0.61 -3.60 5.90
CA LEU A 260 0.42 -2.75 5.33
C LEU A 260 -0.15 -1.38 4.99
N GLU A 261 0.59 -0.31 5.27
CA GLU A 261 0.15 1.05 4.96
C GLU A 261 1.31 1.96 4.52
N ALA A 262 1.05 2.78 3.51
CA ALA A 262 1.92 3.88 3.12
C ALA A 262 1.12 5.06 2.55
N ILE A 263 1.72 6.24 2.57
CA ILE A 263 1.32 7.37 1.73
C ILE A 263 2.13 7.30 0.43
N LEU A 264 1.43 7.13 -0.69
CA LEU A 264 1.98 7.27 -2.03
C LEU A 264 1.91 8.75 -2.45
N GLU A 265 3.06 9.43 -2.47
CA GLU A 265 3.18 10.74 -3.12
C GLU A 265 3.32 10.52 -4.63
N VAL A 266 2.35 10.99 -5.42
CA VAL A 266 2.32 10.89 -6.89
C VAL A 266 2.92 12.16 -7.52
N ASP A 267 3.97 12.00 -8.33
CA ASP A 267 4.67 13.13 -8.98
C ASP A 267 3.86 13.75 -10.12
N LYS A 268 3.15 12.90 -10.87
CA LYS A 268 2.34 13.25 -12.03
C LYS A 268 1.02 12.51 -12.01
N GLU A 269 -0.08 13.26 -12.07
CA GLU A 269 -1.42 12.70 -12.17
C GLU A 269 -1.61 11.83 -13.42
N GLY A 270 -2.51 10.86 -13.31
CA GLY A 270 -2.89 10.00 -14.42
C GLY A 270 -3.50 8.68 -13.99
N VAL A 271 -3.66 7.80 -14.97
CA VAL A 271 -4.23 6.47 -14.79
C VAL A 271 -3.15 5.49 -14.36
N TRP A 272 -3.38 4.84 -13.23
CA TRP A 272 -2.53 3.79 -12.68
C TRP A 272 -3.27 2.45 -12.74
N TYR A 273 -2.53 1.41 -13.04
CA TYR A 273 -2.99 0.02 -12.97
C TYR A 273 -2.30 -0.62 -11.78
N PHE A 274 -3.04 -1.43 -11.02
CA PHE A 274 -2.51 -2.21 -9.92
C PHE A 274 -2.87 -3.68 -10.10
N ALA A 275 -2.03 -4.56 -9.59
CA ALA A 275 -2.34 -5.96 -9.42
C ALA A 275 -1.89 -6.43 -8.03
N ILE A 276 -2.56 -7.43 -7.47
CA ILE A 276 -2.19 -8.02 -6.19
C ILE A 276 -2.05 -9.53 -6.32
N ASP A 277 -1.12 -10.12 -5.58
CA ASP A 277 -0.94 -11.56 -5.46
C ASP A 277 -0.64 -11.87 -3.99
N GLY A 278 -1.21 -12.96 -3.47
CA GLY A 278 -1.20 -13.28 -2.06
C GLY A 278 -1.40 -14.77 -1.81
N ASP A 279 -1.09 -15.18 -0.59
CA ASP A 279 -1.47 -16.47 -0.01
C ASP A 279 -1.69 -16.22 1.48
N ASP A 280 -2.92 -16.26 2.00
CA ASP A 280 -4.21 -16.45 1.35
C ASP A 280 -4.82 -15.08 0.91
N ALA A 281 -6.02 -14.77 1.40
CA ALA A 281 -6.84 -13.63 1.02
C ALA A 281 -6.11 -12.29 1.14
N VAL A 282 -6.24 -11.45 0.12
CA VAL A 282 -5.60 -10.13 0.01
C VAL A 282 -6.49 -9.09 -0.62
N ASP A 283 -6.34 -7.84 -0.18
CA ASP A 283 -6.84 -6.69 -0.93
C ASP A 283 -5.95 -5.46 -0.85
N LEU A 284 -6.07 -4.63 -1.89
CA LEU A 284 -5.41 -3.35 -2.05
C LEU A 284 -6.46 -2.24 -2.00
N ILE A 285 -6.28 -1.32 -1.07
CA ILE A 285 -7.13 -0.15 -0.89
C ILE A 285 -6.33 1.10 -1.20
N ILE A 286 -6.86 1.97 -2.06
CA ILE A 286 -6.28 3.29 -2.35
C ILE A 286 -7.35 4.35 -2.12
N ASP A 287 -7.03 5.35 -1.28
CA ASP A 287 -7.96 6.40 -0.84
C ASP A 287 -9.32 5.85 -0.35
N GLY A 288 -9.27 4.75 0.41
CA GLY A 288 -10.45 4.10 0.98
C GLY A 288 -11.23 3.20 0.01
N LYS A 289 -10.79 3.09 -1.26
CA LYS A 289 -11.43 2.24 -2.28
C LYS A 289 -10.64 0.98 -2.50
N ILE A 290 -11.31 -0.17 -2.53
CA ILE A 290 -10.64 -1.40 -2.93
C ILE A 290 -10.38 -1.33 -4.44
N VAL A 291 -9.11 -1.44 -4.84
CA VAL A 291 -8.68 -1.36 -6.24
C VAL A 291 -8.47 -2.77 -6.78
N ALA A 292 -7.78 -3.64 -6.06
CA ALA A 292 -7.54 -5.03 -6.45
C ALA A 292 -7.74 -5.96 -5.24
N ASP A 293 -8.18 -7.20 -5.47
CA ASP A 293 -8.38 -8.22 -4.43
C ASP A 293 -8.27 -9.64 -4.98
N TRP A 294 -8.00 -10.57 -4.08
CA TRP A 294 -8.19 -12.00 -4.25
C TRP A 294 -8.55 -12.56 -2.89
N TYR A 295 -9.82 -12.96 -2.70
CA TYR A 295 -10.31 -13.50 -1.43
C TYR A 295 -10.44 -15.02 -1.47
N GLY A 296 -10.68 -15.62 -0.30
CA GLY A 296 -10.73 -17.06 -0.12
C GLY A 296 -9.34 -17.66 0.12
N GLY A 297 -9.29 -18.99 0.26
CA GLY A 297 -8.04 -19.72 0.40
C GLY A 297 -7.40 -19.99 -0.96
N HIS A 298 -6.15 -19.60 -1.15
CA HIS A 298 -5.44 -19.78 -2.41
C HIS A 298 -3.92 -19.68 -2.26
N ALA A 299 -3.20 -20.54 -2.98
CA ALA A 299 -1.75 -20.40 -3.14
C ALA A 299 -1.40 -19.17 -4.00
N PRO A 300 -0.18 -18.59 -3.89
CA PRO A 300 0.17 -17.44 -4.70
C PRO A 300 0.30 -17.88 -6.16
N CYS A 301 -0.24 -17.09 -7.07
CA CYS A 301 -0.22 -17.41 -8.50
C CYS A 301 1.10 -17.02 -9.16
N TYR A 302 1.91 -16.16 -8.52
CA TYR A 302 3.07 -15.48 -9.10
C TYR A 302 2.71 -14.68 -10.37
N CYS A 303 1.50 -14.12 -10.39
CA CYS A 303 0.86 -13.55 -11.56
C CYS A 303 0.43 -12.08 -11.33
N GLN A 304 -0.16 -11.46 -12.35
CA GLN A 304 -0.71 -10.10 -12.31
C GLN A 304 -2.15 -10.11 -12.83
N GLU A 305 -2.94 -11.09 -12.40
CA GLU A 305 -4.29 -11.35 -12.92
C GLU A 305 -5.39 -10.68 -12.08
N HIS A 306 -5.15 -10.47 -10.79
CA HIS A 306 -6.06 -9.77 -9.88
C HIS A 306 -5.79 -8.27 -9.94
N THR A 307 -6.42 -7.59 -10.90
CA THR A 307 -6.09 -6.20 -11.26
C THR A 307 -7.17 -5.18 -10.93
N GLY A 308 -6.77 -3.91 -10.91
CA GLY A 308 -7.67 -2.77 -10.86
C GLY A 308 -7.06 -1.50 -11.42
N ILE A 309 -7.91 -0.55 -11.77
CA ILE A 309 -7.51 0.73 -12.38
C ILE A 309 -7.97 1.87 -11.49
N VAL A 310 -7.11 2.87 -11.28
CA VAL A 310 -7.45 4.08 -10.53
C VAL A 310 -6.79 5.30 -11.15
N TYR A 311 -7.52 6.42 -11.20
CA TYR A 311 -6.94 7.71 -11.53
C TYR A 311 -6.42 8.37 -10.25
N LEU A 312 -5.12 8.64 -10.21
CA LEU A 312 -4.48 9.35 -9.10
C LEU A 312 -4.14 10.76 -9.52
N THR A 313 -4.44 11.71 -8.64
CA THR A 313 -4.06 13.11 -8.80
C THR A 313 -2.61 13.30 -8.38
N LYS A 314 -2.01 14.46 -8.68
CA LYS A 314 -0.71 14.80 -8.12
C LYS A 314 -0.84 15.05 -6.61
N GLY A 315 0.01 14.42 -5.80
CA GLY A 315 0.02 14.59 -4.35
C GLY A 315 -0.12 13.27 -3.60
N ASN A 316 -0.57 13.35 -2.35
CA ASN A 316 -0.58 12.23 -1.42
C ASN A 316 -1.86 11.40 -1.55
N HIS A 317 -1.68 10.08 -1.63
CA HIS A 317 -2.72 9.08 -1.67
C HIS A 317 -2.46 8.01 -0.61
N THR A 318 -3.48 7.60 0.12
CA THR A 318 -3.34 6.52 1.12
C THR A 318 -3.37 5.18 0.39
N VAL A 319 -2.43 4.29 0.71
CA VAL A 319 -2.37 2.91 0.18
C VAL A 319 -2.34 1.95 1.35
N ILE A 320 -3.33 1.06 1.42
CA ILE A 320 -3.47 0.03 2.44
C ILE A 320 -3.51 -1.33 1.74
N VAL A 321 -2.86 -2.33 2.32
CA VAL A 321 -3.06 -3.74 1.97
C VAL A 321 -3.48 -4.50 3.21
N ARG A 322 -4.51 -5.34 3.07
CA ARG A 322 -4.89 -6.33 4.07
C ARG A 322 -4.58 -7.70 3.51
N HIS A 323 -4.03 -8.57 4.35
CA HIS A 323 -3.64 -9.92 4.00
C HIS A 323 -4.00 -10.86 5.15
N GLN A 324 -4.42 -12.08 4.82
CA GLN A 324 -4.63 -13.16 5.77
C GLN A 324 -3.73 -14.32 5.40
N GLU A 325 -3.10 -14.90 6.41
CA GLU A 325 -2.53 -16.24 6.34
C GLU A 325 -3.38 -17.15 7.22
N TYR A 326 -4.01 -18.18 6.65
CA TYR A 326 -4.67 -19.21 7.45
C TYR A 326 -3.80 -20.45 7.58
N THR A 327 -3.37 -21.04 6.46
CA THR A 327 -2.47 -22.19 6.46
C THR A 327 -1.60 -22.25 5.20
N GLY A 328 -0.29 -22.46 5.34
CA GLY A 328 0.58 -22.88 4.24
C GLY A 328 1.72 -21.92 3.94
N VAL A 329 1.72 -21.36 2.73
CA VAL A 329 2.75 -20.41 2.30
C VAL A 329 2.21 -19.01 2.52
N ASP A 330 3.05 -18.07 2.95
CA ASP A 330 2.57 -16.74 3.32
C ASP A 330 3.24 -15.63 2.53
N GLY A 331 2.47 -14.65 2.05
CA GLY A 331 3.01 -13.43 1.48
C GLY A 331 2.00 -12.57 0.74
N VAL A 332 2.44 -11.37 0.37
CA VAL A 332 1.65 -10.46 -0.48
C VAL A 332 2.57 -9.59 -1.31
N VAL A 333 2.21 -9.39 -2.57
CA VAL A 333 2.93 -8.52 -3.49
C VAL A 333 1.95 -7.64 -4.25
N VAL A 334 2.17 -6.34 -4.20
CA VAL A 334 1.47 -5.38 -5.08
C VAL A 334 2.35 -5.03 -6.27
N TYR A 335 1.76 -5.08 -7.46
CA TYR A 335 2.34 -4.62 -8.70
C TYR A 335 1.64 -3.36 -9.20
N PHE A 336 2.33 -2.55 -10.00
CA PHE A 336 1.76 -1.36 -10.62
C PHE A 336 2.26 -1.14 -12.05
N LYS A 337 1.46 -0.40 -12.83
CA LYS A 337 1.86 0.35 -14.02
C LYS A 337 1.42 1.79 -13.83
N ALA A 338 2.37 2.73 -13.78
CA ALA A 338 2.06 4.15 -13.71
C ALA A 338 1.75 4.71 -15.12
N PRO A 339 1.28 5.95 -15.26
CA PRO A 339 0.99 6.55 -16.56
C PRO A 339 2.17 6.43 -17.54
N GLY A 340 1.94 5.73 -18.64
CA GLY A 340 2.92 5.48 -19.70
C GLY A 340 3.80 4.24 -19.52
N ASP A 341 3.66 3.48 -18.43
CA ASP A 341 4.30 2.16 -18.33
C ASP A 341 3.57 1.12 -19.20
N THR A 342 4.34 0.22 -19.81
CA THR A 342 3.82 -0.96 -20.51
C THR A 342 3.96 -2.23 -19.67
N GLU A 343 4.96 -2.28 -18.79
CA GLU A 343 5.32 -3.46 -17.99
C GLU A 343 4.94 -3.28 -16.51
N TRP A 344 4.47 -4.37 -15.89
CA TRP A 344 4.24 -4.44 -14.46
C TRP A 344 5.55 -4.37 -13.67
N LYS A 345 5.54 -3.63 -12.56
CA LYS A 345 6.64 -3.55 -11.60
C LYS A 345 6.11 -3.76 -10.19
N LYS A 346 6.90 -4.36 -9.30
CA LYS A 346 6.56 -4.43 -7.87
C LYS A 346 6.49 -3.03 -7.28
N LEU A 347 5.50 -2.74 -6.45
CA LEU A 347 5.33 -1.44 -5.80
C LEU A 347 6.34 -1.25 -4.65
N THR A 348 7.54 -0.83 -5.02
CA THR A 348 8.67 -0.56 -4.13
C THR A 348 9.19 0.86 -4.32
N ILE A 349 9.91 1.38 -3.33
CA ILE A 349 10.58 2.69 -3.41
C ILE A 349 11.48 2.74 -4.65
N ASP A 350 12.25 1.67 -4.88
CA ASP A 350 13.21 1.60 -6.00
C ASP A 350 12.51 1.66 -7.37
N ASN A 351 11.35 1.03 -7.52
CA ASN A 351 10.62 1.00 -8.79
C ASN A 351 9.80 2.28 -9.04
N LEU A 352 9.58 3.11 -8.02
CA LEU A 352 8.82 4.36 -8.11
C LEU A 352 9.66 5.59 -8.51
N GLN A 353 10.98 5.44 -8.70
CA GLN A 353 11.85 6.56 -9.06
C GLN A 353 11.31 7.37 -10.25
N GLY A 354 11.05 8.67 -10.02
CA GLY A 354 10.52 9.60 -11.03
C GLY A 354 9.01 9.51 -11.29
N LYS A 355 8.28 8.71 -10.50
CA LYS A 355 6.82 8.55 -10.54
C LYS A 355 6.16 8.92 -9.22
N GLY A 356 6.90 8.76 -8.12
CA GLY A 356 6.43 9.07 -6.77
C GLY A 356 7.34 8.54 -5.68
N LYS A 357 6.86 8.58 -4.44
CA LYS A 357 7.53 8.05 -3.24
C LYS A 357 6.54 7.40 -2.29
N LEU A 358 7.01 6.44 -1.50
CA LEU A 358 6.25 5.83 -0.41
C LEU A 358 6.75 6.36 0.91
N TYR A 359 5.83 6.89 1.72
CA TYR A 359 6.10 7.36 3.07
C TYR A 359 5.33 6.55 4.08
N VAL A 360 5.97 6.27 5.19
CA VAL A 360 5.30 5.65 6.33
C VAL A 360 4.41 6.69 7.01
N PRO A 361 3.10 6.41 7.18
CA PRO A 361 2.21 7.31 7.91
C PRO A 361 2.54 7.31 9.41
N VAL A 362 2.21 8.40 10.09
CA VAL A 362 2.21 8.43 11.56
C VAL A 362 1.03 7.63 12.05
N ARG A 363 1.31 6.54 12.76
CA ARG A 363 0.33 5.72 13.46
C ARG A 363 0.83 5.51 14.88
N ASP A 364 -0.06 5.64 15.85
CA ASP A 364 0.21 5.20 17.21
C ASP A 364 -0.40 3.82 17.43
N GLU A 365 -0.05 3.22 18.56
CA GLU A 365 -0.57 1.92 18.95
C GLU A 365 -2.09 1.95 19.14
N ASP A 366 -2.65 3.06 19.62
CA ASP A 366 -4.09 3.24 19.82
C ASP A 366 -4.86 3.17 18.50
N TYR A 367 -4.34 3.78 17.43
CA TYR A 367 -4.89 3.65 16.08
C TYR A 367 -4.92 2.19 15.62
N LEU A 368 -3.81 1.46 15.77
CA LEU A 368 -3.74 0.06 15.32
C LEU A 368 -4.70 -0.81 16.15
N ARG A 369 -4.77 -0.58 17.46
CA ARG A 369 -5.70 -1.27 18.37
C ARG A 369 -7.16 -0.94 18.08
N SER A 370 -7.45 0.20 17.46
CA SER A 370 -8.82 0.59 17.08
C SER A 370 -9.44 -0.28 15.99
N CYS A 371 -8.62 -0.99 15.18
CA CYS A 371 -9.08 -1.79 14.04
C CYS A 371 -9.85 -0.99 12.97
N THR A 372 -9.82 0.35 13.00
CA THR A 372 -10.62 1.19 12.09
C THR A 372 -10.24 1.03 10.61
N PHE A 373 -9.00 0.64 10.32
CA PHE A 373 -8.52 0.32 8.98
C PHE A 373 -9.19 -0.91 8.35
N THR A 374 -9.92 -1.72 9.13
CA THR A 374 -10.69 -2.86 8.60
C THR A 374 -12.01 -2.43 7.97
N GLN A 375 -12.46 -1.19 8.20
CA GLN A 375 -13.71 -0.66 7.66
C GLN A 375 -13.54 -0.22 6.20
N ILE A 376 -14.53 -0.54 5.36
CA ILE A 376 -14.57 -0.10 3.95
C ILE A 376 -15.26 1.26 3.87
N ILE A 377 -14.69 2.18 3.10
CA ILE A 377 -15.34 3.44 2.73
C ILE A 377 -15.91 3.29 1.32
N THR A 378 -17.17 2.88 1.20
CA THR A 378 -17.84 2.68 -0.11
C THR A 378 -18.34 3.98 -0.77
N THR A 379 -18.14 5.14 -0.14
CA THR A 379 -18.81 6.39 -0.54
C THR A 379 -17.97 7.32 -1.42
N TYR A 380 -16.69 7.03 -1.68
CA TYR A 380 -15.83 7.94 -2.46
C TYR A 380 -15.75 7.53 -3.93
N LEU A 381 -16.46 8.25 -4.79
CA LEU A 381 -16.37 8.11 -6.23
C LEU A 381 -15.18 8.92 -6.77
N PRO A 382 -14.46 8.47 -7.81
CA PRO A 382 -13.46 9.29 -8.49
C PRO A 382 -14.07 10.62 -8.97
N PRO A 383 -13.23 11.62 -9.32
CA PRO A 383 -13.71 12.93 -9.73
C PRO A 383 -14.78 12.82 -10.82
N ARG A 384 -15.96 13.42 -10.57
CA ARG A 384 -17.10 13.39 -11.49
C ARG A 384 -16.68 13.85 -12.89
N GLY A 385 -17.17 13.17 -13.92
CA GLY A 385 -17.00 13.59 -15.30
C GLY A 385 -15.67 13.22 -15.96
N LEU A 386 -14.84 12.41 -15.32
CA LEU A 386 -13.60 11.91 -15.91
C LEU A 386 -13.83 10.59 -16.64
N LEU A 387 -13.44 10.52 -17.91
CA LEU A 387 -13.29 9.26 -18.64
C LEU A 387 -11.96 8.61 -18.25
N VAL A 388 -12.04 7.42 -17.68
CA VAL A 388 -10.87 6.62 -17.29
C VAL A 388 -10.86 5.38 -18.18
N PRO A 389 -9.74 5.00 -18.82
CA PRO A 389 -9.64 3.73 -19.52
C PRO A 389 -10.03 2.58 -18.59
N GLY A 390 -10.99 1.75 -18.99
CA GLY A 390 -11.48 0.66 -18.16
C GLY A 390 -12.99 0.46 -18.26
N ILE A 391 -13.51 -0.38 -17.38
CA ILE A 391 -14.91 -0.75 -17.30
C ILE A 391 -15.36 -0.51 -15.86
N LEU A 392 -16.43 0.25 -15.65
CA LEU A 392 -16.99 0.44 -14.31
C LEU A 392 -17.63 -0.88 -13.89
N LEU A 393 -17.24 -1.40 -12.73
CA LEU A 393 -17.88 -2.51 -12.04
C LEU A 393 -18.51 -1.99 -10.76
N VAL A 394 -19.81 -2.23 -10.59
CA VAL A 394 -20.53 -1.95 -9.35
C VAL A 394 -21.24 -3.20 -8.87
N GLU A 395 -21.00 -3.53 -7.60
CA GLU A 395 -21.59 -4.67 -6.91
C GLU A 395 -22.58 -4.17 -5.85
N TYR A 396 -23.73 -4.82 -5.81
CA TYR A 396 -24.86 -4.49 -4.94
C TYR A 396 -25.27 -5.72 -4.14
N ALA A 397 -25.79 -5.47 -2.94
CA ALA A 397 -26.54 -6.51 -2.25
C ALA A 397 -27.77 -6.92 -3.08
N GLY A 398 -28.12 -8.21 -3.07
CA GLY A 398 -29.35 -8.70 -3.68
C GLY A 398 -30.58 -8.31 -2.84
N LYS A 399 -31.67 -7.94 -3.50
CA LYS A 399 -32.90 -7.43 -2.88
C LYS A 399 -34.00 -8.49 -2.71
N GLN A 400 -34.13 -9.45 -3.63
CA GLN A 400 -35.16 -10.50 -3.63
C GLN A 400 -34.55 -11.87 -3.84
N SER A 401 -35.10 -12.87 -3.13
CA SER A 401 -34.74 -14.28 -3.32
C SER A 401 -35.32 -14.84 -4.61
N GLY A 402 -34.50 -15.56 -5.38
CA GLY A 402 -34.87 -16.18 -6.65
C GLY A 402 -34.12 -15.58 -7.85
N TYR A 403 -34.38 -16.13 -9.04
CA TYR A 403 -33.68 -15.75 -10.27
C TYR A 403 -34.46 -14.71 -11.06
N ALA A 404 -33.74 -13.81 -11.74
CA ALA A 404 -34.35 -12.98 -12.77
C ALA A 404 -34.70 -13.85 -13.99
N TYR A 405 -35.96 -13.85 -14.42
CA TYR A 405 -36.45 -14.59 -15.58
C TYR A 405 -36.60 -13.73 -16.84
N GLY A 406 -36.40 -12.41 -16.71
CA GLY A 406 -36.49 -11.50 -17.82
C GLY A 406 -35.96 -10.08 -17.53
N PRO A 407 -35.88 -9.24 -18.57
CA PRO A 407 -35.24 -7.93 -18.49
C PRO A 407 -36.00 -6.88 -17.67
N ASP A 408 -37.28 -7.13 -17.36
CA ASP A 408 -38.12 -6.23 -16.56
C ASP A 408 -38.02 -6.54 -15.05
N GLU A 409 -37.40 -7.67 -14.67
CA GLU A 409 -37.35 -8.16 -13.28
C GLU A 409 -36.13 -7.65 -12.52
N TRP A 410 -35.13 -7.07 -13.19
CA TRP A 410 -33.88 -6.67 -12.54
C TRP A 410 -34.06 -5.68 -11.36
N GLU A 411 -35.08 -4.81 -11.36
CA GLU A 411 -35.34 -3.88 -10.23
C GLU A 411 -35.70 -4.58 -8.92
N GLU A 412 -36.17 -5.82 -9.02
CA GLU A 412 -36.51 -6.67 -7.88
C GLU A 412 -35.26 -7.27 -7.25
N HIS A 413 -34.16 -7.39 -8.00
CA HIS A 413 -32.96 -8.09 -7.56
C HIS A 413 -31.82 -7.16 -7.10
N TYR A 414 -31.75 -5.91 -7.56
CA TYR A 414 -30.70 -4.98 -7.12
C TYR A 414 -31.14 -4.17 -5.89
N ASN A 415 -30.39 -4.24 -4.79
CA ASN A 415 -30.52 -3.30 -3.68
C ASN A 415 -29.58 -2.09 -3.88
N CYS A 416 -29.95 -1.13 -4.72
CA CYS A 416 -29.10 0.05 -4.98
C CYS A 416 -28.88 0.95 -3.75
N GLY A 417 -29.63 0.75 -2.66
CA GLY A 417 -29.36 1.40 -1.38
C GLY A 417 -28.10 0.85 -0.68
N GLU A 418 -27.66 -0.35 -1.05
CA GLU A 418 -26.56 -1.09 -0.42
C GLU A 418 -25.52 -1.51 -1.46
N ILE A 419 -24.67 -0.55 -1.84
CA ILE A 419 -23.51 -0.79 -2.71
C ILE A 419 -22.42 -1.48 -1.88
N LYS A 420 -21.97 -2.64 -2.36
CA LYS A 420 -20.88 -3.43 -1.74
C LYS A 420 -19.51 -2.98 -2.25
N ARG A 421 -19.39 -2.76 -3.56
CA ARG A 421 -18.10 -2.54 -4.24
C ARG A 421 -18.26 -1.62 -5.45
N ILE A 422 -17.27 -0.74 -5.68
CA ILE A 422 -17.17 0.10 -6.88
C ILE A 422 -15.72 0.09 -7.37
N ARG A 423 -15.47 -0.34 -8.60
CA ARG A 423 -14.12 -0.41 -9.17
C ARG A 423 -14.10 -0.11 -10.66
N ILE A 424 -12.91 0.17 -11.16
CA ILE A 424 -12.64 0.17 -12.59
C ILE A 424 -11.75 -1.03 -12.88
N VAL A 425 -12.22 -1.90 -13.77
CA VAL A 425 -11.55 -3.15 -14.14
C VAL A 425 -11.10 -3.11 -15.61
N ASP A 426 -10.19 -4.01 -15.98
CA ASP A 426 -9.64 -4.10 -17.33
C ASP A 426 -10.38 -5.09 -18.23
N ARG A 427 -11.32 -5.88 -17.69
CA ARG A 427 -12.05 -6.95 -18.37
C ARG A 427 -13.40 -7.22 -17.72
N ILE A 428 -14.33 -7.81 -18.47
CA ILE A 428 -15.57 -8.39 -17.92
C ILE A 428 -15.30 -9.88 -17.74
N TYR A 429 -14.76 -10.21 -16.57
CA TYR A 429 -14.46 -11.57 -16.14
C TYR A 429 -14.60 -11.63 -14.62
N TRP A 430 -15.54 -12.43 -14.14
CA TRP A 430 -15.67 -12.80 -12.75
C TRP A 430 -15.93 -14.29 -12.68
N TYR A 431 -15.26 -14.96 -11.76
CA TYR A 431 -15.50 -16.35 -11.44
C TYR A 431 -15.12 -16.60 -9.99
N ASN A 432 -16.09 -16.68 -9.09
CA ASN A 432 -15.83 -16.83 -7.67
C ASN A 432 -16.93 -17.57 -6.89
N TRP A 433 -16.61 -18.01 -5.67
CA TRP A 433 -17.48 -18.85 -4.80
C TRP A 433 -17.95 -18.14 -3.53
N ILE A 434 -18.29 -16.85 -3.58
CA ILE A 434 -18.07 -16.02 -2.39
C ILE A 434 -19.35 -15.43 -1.78
N GLU A 435 -20.36 -15.05 -2.54
CA GLU A 435 -21.55 -14.40 -2.00
C GLU A 435 -22.84 -14.84 -2.71
N ASN A 436 -23.74 -15.46 -1.95
CA ASN A 436 -25.08 -15.70 -2.44
C ASN A 436 -25.87 -14.38 -2.40
N ASN A 437 -26.79 -14.19 -3.35
CA ASN A 437 -27.69 -13.04 -3.39
C ASN A 437 -26.94 -11.70 -3.54
N VAL A 438 -26.14 -11.59 -4.60
CA VAL A 438 -25.47 -10.36 -5.06
C VAL A 438 -25.87 -10.01 -6.48
N SER A 439 -25.67 -8.76 -6.89
CA SER A 439 -25.93 -8.33 -8.26
C SER A 439 -24.85 -7.36 -8.73
N PHE A 440 -24.44 -7.51 -9.97
CA PHE A 440 -23.34 -6.73 -10.56
C PHE A 440 -23.82 -6.04 -11.82
N HIS A 441 -23.40 -4.79 -12.01
CA HIS A 441 -23.39 -4.22 -13.34
C HIS A 441 -21.98 -3.84 -13.76
N TYR A 442 -21.70 -4.07 -15.03
CA TYR A 442 -20.57 -3.50 -15.75
C TYR A 442 -21.08 -2.43 -16.69
N GLU A 443 -20.38 -1.30 -16.78
CA GLU A 443 -20.71 -0.24 -17.72
C GLU A 443 -19.45 0.35 -18.36
N ALA A 444 -19.52 0.56 -19.68
CA ALA A 444 -18.44 1.15 -20.45
C ALA A 444 -18.95 1.96 -21.65
N LEU A 445 -18.18 2.98 -22.02
CA LEU A 445 -18.27 3.67 -23.29
C LEU A 445 -17.24 3.08 -24.25
N LEU A 446 -17.70 2.62 -25.41
CA LEU A 446 -16.88 2.06 -26.47
C LEU A 446 -16.68 3.13 -27.54
N ASN A 447 -15.43 3.50 -27.83
CA ASN A 447 -15.09 4.31 -29.00
C ASN A 447 -14.55 3.39 -30.10
N VAL A 448 -15.43 2.93 -30.98
CA VAL A 448 -15.14 2.01 -32.07
C VAL A 448 -14.30 2.71 -33.14
N LYS A 449 -13.13 2.15 -33.46
CA LYS A 449 -12.20 2.63 -34.49
C LYS A 449 -12.39 1.92 -35.81
N ILE A 450 -12.79 0.65 -35.77
CA ILE A 450 -12.98 -0.20 -36.95
C ILE A 450 -14.46 -0.56 -37.05
N PRO A 451 -15.24 0.09 -37.93
CA PRO A 451 -16.64 -0.29 -38.12
C PRO A 451 -16.76 -1.67 -38.75
N GLY A 452 -17.85 -2.38 -38.46
CA GLY A 452 -18.10 -3.70 -39.04
C GLY A 452 -19.05 -4.58 -38.23
N GLU A 453 -19.09 -5.86 -38.59
CA GLU A 453 -19.93 -6.86 -37.92
C GLU A 453 -19.20 -7.48 -36.73
N TYR A 454 -19.70 -7.18 -35.53
CA TYR A 454 -19.25 -7.74 -34.26
C TYR A 454 -20.24 -8.78 -33.77
N ARG A 455 -19.80 -9.67 -32.88
CA ARG A 455 -20.69 -10.50 -32.06
C ARG A 455 -20.22 -10.52 -30.62
N PHE A 456 -21.16 -10.68 -29.72
CA PHE A 456 -20.93 -10.78 -28.28
C PHE A 456 -21.47 -12.11 -27.79
N ALA A 457 -20.80 -12.70 -26.80
CA ALA A 457 -21.31 -13.87 -26.10
C ALA A 457 -21.14 -13.64 -24.60
N ILE A 458 -22.17 -13.93 -23.82
CA ILE A 458 -22.18 -13.77 -22.37
C ILE A 458 -22.38 -15.11 -21.71
N ASP A 459 -21.54 -15.41 -20.74
CA ASP A 459 -21.67 -16.54 -19.84
C ASP A 459 -21.91 -16.00 -18.43
N GLY A 460 -22.75 -16.68 -17.65
CA GLY A 460 -22.87 -16.36 -16.24
C GLY A 460 -23.60 -17.42 -15.44
N ASP A 461 -23.78 -17.12 -14.16
CA ASP A 461 -24.53 -17.90 -13.16
C ASP A 461 -24.96 -16.90 -12.10
N ASP A 462 -26.24 -16.57 -11.90
CA ASP A 462 -27.48 -17.26 -12.30
C ASP A 462 -28.32 -16.59 -13.41
N ALA A 463 -28.09 -15.29 -13.66
CA ALA A 463 -28.82 -14.50 -14.66
C ALA A 463 -27.90 -13.41 -15.23
N VAL A 464 -27.86 -13.28 -16.56
CA VAL A 464 -27.01 -12.32 -17.26
C VAL A 464 -27.66 -11.72 -18.50
N ASP A 465 -27.34 -10.47 -18.80
CA ASP A 465 -27.54 -9.91 -20.14
C ASP A 465 -26.52 -8.85 -20.53
N VAL A 466 -26.45 -8.61 -21.84
CA VAL A 466 -25.62 -7.58 -22.47
C VAL A 466 -26.55 -6.60 -23.17
N VAL A 467 -26.44 -5.33 -22.78
CA VAL A 467 -27.16 -4.21 -23.37
C VAL A 467 -26.16 -3.35 -24.15
N LEU A 468 -26.41 -3.20 -25.44
CA LEU A 468 -25.62 -2.38 -26.35
C LEU A 468 -26.55 -1.32 -26.97
N ASP A 469 -26.19 -0.04 -26.79
CA ASP A 469 -27.00 1.11 -27.21
C ASP A 469 -28.48 1.03 -26.78
N GLY A 470 -28.71 0.61 -25.53
CA GLY A 470 -30.06 0.46 -24.94
C GLY A 470 -30.84 -0.77 -25.43
N LYS A 471 -30.22 -1.67 -26.20
CA LYS A 471 -30.86 -2.91 -26.69
C LYS A 471 -30.17 -4.13 -26.08
N ILE A 472 -30.96 -5.07 -25.57
CA ILE A 472 -30.43 -6.38 -25.17
C ILE A 472 -30.02 -7.15 -26.42
N ILE A 473 -28.77 -7.58 -26.47
CA ILE A 473 -28.18 -8.26 -27.63
C ILE A 473 -27.80 -9.72 -27.36
N ALA A 474 -27.62 -10.08 -26.10
CA ALA A 474 -27.31 -11.43 -25.63
C ALA A 474 -27.78 -11.56 -24.17
N HIS A 475 -28.27 -12.74 -23.78
CA HIS A 475 -28.78 -12.97 -22.43
C HIS A 475 -28.93 -14.46 -22.08
N TRP A 476 -28.94 -14.74 -20.78
CA TRP A 476 -29.41 -16.01 -20.19
C TRP A 476 -30.11 -15.69 -18.88
N TYR A 477 -31.39 -16.01 -18.79
CA TYR A 477 -32.20 -15.77 -17.59
C TYR A 477 -32.64 -17.08 -16.97
N GLY A 478 -32.99 -17.04 -15.69
CA GLY A 478 -33.73 -18.12 -15.02
C GLY A 478 -32.90 -19.25 -14.43
N GLY A 479 -31.84 -18.94 -13.68
CA GLY A 479 -31.11 -19.88 -12.83
C GLY A 479 -30.34 -20.93 -13.62
N HIS A 480 -29.02 -20.77 -13.72
CA HIS A 480 -28.19 -21.64 -14.54
C HIS A 480 -26.73 -21.59 -14.10
N ALA A 481 -26.03 -22.73 -14.23
CA ALA A 481 -24.60 -22.80 -14.00
C ALA A 481 -23.82 -22.24 -15.21
N PRO A 482 -22.57 -21.74 -15.02
CA PRO A 482 -21.80 -21.18 -16.10
C PRO A 482 -21.26 -22.29 -17.01
N HIS A 483 -20.93 -21.94 -18.24
CA HIS A 483 -20.32 -22.89 -19.16
C HIS A 483 -18.86 -23.18 -18.79
N ARG A 484 -18.39 -24.38 -19.17
CA ARG A 484 -16.96 -24.73 -19.11
C ARG A 484 -16.33 -24.52 -20.50
N GLY A 485 -15.81 -23.33 -20.77
CA GLY A 485 -15.00 -23.04 -21.96
C GLY A 485 -15.48 -21.86 -22.80
N THR A 486 -14.98 -21.77 -24.04
CA THR A 486 -15.27 -20.69 -24.99
C THR A 486 -16.63 -20.86 -25.69
N PRO A 487 -17.24 -19.79 -26.24
CA PRO A 487 -18.58 -19.85 -26.85
C PRO A 487 -18.80 -20.96 -27.89
N ASP A 488 -17.76 -21.40 -28.60
CA ASP A 488 -17.88 -22.48 -29.58
C ASP A 488 -18.28 -23.83 -28.98
N THR A 489 -17.97 -24.07 -27.70
CA THR A 489 -18.25 -25.32 -26.97
C THR A 489 -19.60 -25.32 -26.25
N TRP A 490 -20.31 -24.19 -26.22
CA TRP A 490 -21.58 -24.07 -25.51
C TRP A 490 -22.69 -24.82 -26.26
N GLN A 491 -23.45 -25.65 -25.54
CA GLN A 491 -24.51 -26.49 -26.12
C GLN A 491 -25.80 -25.71 -26.40
N ILE A 492 -25.95 -24.52 -25.80
CA ILE A 492 -27.07 -23.60 -25.98
C ILE A 492 -26.48 -22.34 -26.62
N LYS A 493 -26.90 -21.99 -27.85
CA LYS A 493 -26.28 -20.90 -28.63
C LYS A 493 -27.23 -19.74 -28.94
N ASP A 494 -28.54 -19.97 -28.93
CA ASP A 494 -29.50 -19.10 -29.63
C ASP A 494 -29.84 -17.79 -28.90
N LYS A 495 -29.39 -17.58 -27.64
CA LYS A 495 -29.69 -16.36 -26.87
C LYS A 495 -28.51 -15.76 -26.11
N GLU A 496 -27.55 -16.59 -25.72
CA GLU A 496 -26.31 -16.18 -25.05
C GLU A 496 -25.28 -15.57 -26.01
N ILE A 497 -25.45 -15.84 -27.30
CA ILE A 497 -24.61 -15.34 -28.38
C ILE A 497 -25.46 -14.42 -29.25
N SER A 498 -24.99 -13.19 -29.45
CA SER A 498 -25.69 -12.24 -30.31
C SER A 498 -25.66 -12.68 -31.78
N ASP A 499 -26.64 -12.19 -32.53
CA ASP A 499 -26.53 -12.04 -33.97
C ASP A 499 -25.31 -11.16 -34.33
N LYS A 500 -24.97 -11.10 -35.63
CA LYS A 500 -24.01 -10.10 -36.12
C LYS A 500 -24.59 -8.71 -35.95
N ILE A 501 -23.85 -7.85 -35.27
CA ILE A 501 -24.22 -6.46 -34.98
C ILE A 501 -23.26 -5.54 -35.70
N HIS A 502 -23.82 -4.69 -36.56
CA HIS A 502 -23.05 -3.64 -37.19
C HIS A 502 -22.76 -2.51 -36.18
N LEU A 503 -21.49 -2.32 -35.83
CA LEU A 503 -21.04 -1.15 -35.09
C LEU A 503 -20.46 -0.11 -36.05
N SER A 504 -20.94 1.12 -35.95
CA SER A 504 -20.36 2.27 -36.64
C SER A 504 -19.07 2.73 -35.98
N GLU A 505 -18.27 3.52 -36.68
CA GLU A 505 -17.16 4.24 -36.05
C GLU A 505 -17.71 5.27 -35.05
N GLY A 506 -17.08 5.39 -33.89
CA GLY A 506 -17.46 6.32 -32.84
C GLY A 506 -18.05 5.65 -31.59
N TRP A 507 -18.86 6.42 -30.86
CA TRP A 507 -19.26 6.08 -29.51
C TRP A 507 -20.49 5.18 -29.44
N HIS A 508 -20.38 4.13 -28.62
CA HIS A 508 -21.44 3.18 -28.28
C HIS A 508 -21.44 2.94 -26.76
N THR A 509 -22.60 2.59 -26.19
CA THR A 509 -22.73 2.26 -24.76
C THR A 509 -22.83 0.75 -24.59
N LEU A 510 -22.05 0.19 -23.67
CA LEU A 510 -22.09 -1.20 -23.27
C LEU A 510 -22.44 -1.31 -21.80
N MET A 511 -23.42 -2.16 -21.49
CA MET A 511 -23.74 -2.55 -20.13
C MET A 511 -23.88 -4.07 -20.06
N VAL A 512 -23.39 -4.68 -18.97
CA VAL A 512 -23.66 -6.07 -18.63
C VAL A 512 -24.31 -6.11 -17.26
N ARG A 513 -25.44 -6.79 -17.13
CA ARG A 513 -26.11 -7.01 -15.84
C ARG A 513 -25.98 -8.47 -15.46
N HIS A 514 -25.77 -8.70 -14.17
CA HIS A 514 -25.64 -10.02 -13.58
C HIS A 514 -26.36 -10.09 -12.24
N GLN A 515 -26.95 -11.23 -11.93
CA GLN A 515 -27.49 -11.55 -10.61
C GLN A 515 -27.13 -12.97 -10.22
N GLU A 516 -26.63 -13.10 -9.00
CA GLU A 516 -26.36 -14.37 -8.32
C GLU A 516 -27.43 -14.60 -7.27
N TYR A 517 -28.03 -15.79 -7.20
CA TYR A 517 -28.89 -16.15 -6.06
C TYR A 517 -28.20 -17.20 -5.19
N THR A 518 -27.75 -18.31 -5.78
CA THR A 518 -27.05 -19.36 -5.05
C THR A 518 -26.06 -20.13 -5.92
N GLY A 519 -24.81 -20.26 -5.47
CA GLY A 519 -23.84 -21.10 -6.18
C GLY A 519 -22.57 -20.35 -6.54
N ILE A 520 -22.19 -20.42 -7.82
CA ILE A 520 -20.95 -19.87 -8.33
C ILE A 520 -21.28 -18.52 -8.95
N GLU A 521 -20.63 -17.46 -8.49
CA GLU A 521 -20.71 -16.18 -9.19
C GLU A 521 -19.82 -16.22 -10.43
N ALA A 522 -20.44 -16.25 -11.61
CA ALA A 522 -19.71 -16.14 -12.86
C ALA A 522 -20.31 -15.07 -13.77
N VAL A 523 -19.46 -14.25 -14.39
CA VAL A 523 -19.83 -13.40 -15.52
C VAL A 523 -18.65 -13.21 -16.45
N ILE A 524 -18.79 -13.63 -17.71
CA ILE A 524 -17.71 -13.58 -18.70
C ILE A 524 -18.26 -13.10 -20.03
N LEU A 525 -17.74 -11.97 -20.53
CA LEU A 525 -18.10 -11.45 -21.85
C LEU A 525 -17.01 -11.78 -22.86
N TYR A 526 -17.41 -12.42 -23.96
CA TYR A 526 -16.57 -12.64 -25.13
C TYR A 526 -17.01 -11.74 -26.29
N ILE A 527 -16.06 -11.43 -27.17
CA ILE A 527 -16.29 -10.66 -28.38
C ILE A 527 -15.63 -11.33 -29.59
N GLN A 528 -16.31 -11.26 -30.73
CA GLN A 528 -15.80 -11.62 -32.04
C GLN A 528 -15.77 -10.36 -32.91
N PHE A 529 -14.62 -10.11 -33.54
CA PHE A 529 -14.36 -8.91 -34.32
C PHE A 529 -14.75 -9.06 -35.79
N PRO A 530 -14.90 -7.94 -36.53
CA PRO A 530 -15.07 -7.98 -37.98
C PRO A 530 -13.95 -8.79 -38.65
N MET A 531 -14.33 -9.71 -39.54
CA MET A 531 -13.40 -10.56 -40.31
C MET A 531 -12.57 -11.55 -39.48
N ARG A 532 -12.96 -11.82 -38.22
CA ARG A 532 -12.40 -12.87 -37.38
C ARG A 532 -13.47 -13.90 -37.04
N ASP A 533 -13.05 -15.16 -36.99
CA ASP A 533 -13.93 -16.30 -36.65
C ASP A 533 -13.67 -16.83 -35.23
N ASP A 534 -12.67 -16.30 -34.53
CA ASP A 534 -12.34 -16.66 -33.15
C ASP A 534 -13.01 -15.74 -32.12
N TRP A 535 -13.27 -16.30 -30.93
CA TRP A 535 -13.78 -15.57 -29.77
C TRP A 535 -12.64 -15.21 -28.83
N VAL A 536 -12.62 -13.97 -28.35
CA VAL A 536 -11.68 -13.53 -27.30
C VAL A 536 -12.42 -12.93 -26.12
N LEU A 537 -11.80 -12.99 -24.94
CA LEU A 537 -12.31 -12.32 -23.74
C LEU A 537 -12.40 -10.81 -23.99
N PHE A 538 -13.49 -10.17 -23.58
CA PHE A 538 -13.64 -8.72 -23.60
C PHE A 538 -12.74 -8.10 -22.52
N SER A 539 -11.55 -7.67 -22.93
CA SER A 539 -10.58 -6.96 -22.10
C SER A 539 -9.99 -5.79 -22.88
N LEU A 540 -9.52 -4.76 -22.15
CA LEU A 540 -8.84 -3.60 -22.73
C LEU A 540 -7.70 -4.02 -23.67
N ASP A 541 -6.93 -5.05 -23.31
CA ASP A 541 -5.83 -5.54 -24.13
C ASP A 541 -6.28 -6.26 -25.41
N ASN A 542 -7.38 -7.01 -25.35
CA ASN A 542 -7.88 -7.75 -26.52
C ASN A 542 -8.61 -6.84 -27.50
N VAL A 543 -9.23 -5.75 -27.03
CA VAL A 543 -10.06 -4.88 -27.87
C VAL A 543 -9.35 -3.62 -28.40
N LYS A 544 -8.17 -3.26 -27.87
CA LYS A 544 -7.48 -1.98 -28.15
C LYS A 544 -7.21 -1.67 -29.62
N GLU A 545 -7.11 -2.66 -30.49
CA GLU A 545 -6.96 -2.44 -31.93
C GLU A 545 -8.26 -1.97 -32.60
N TYR A 546 -9.41 -2.41 -32.09
CA TYR A 546 -10.74 -2.20 -32.69
C TYR A 546 -11.51 -1.06 -32.01
N MET A 547 -11.29 -0.85 -30.71
CA MET A 547 -11.99 0.19 -29.93
C MET A 547 -11.18 0.62 -28.70
N ASP A 548 -11.44 1.84 -28.23
CA ASP A 548 -11.03 2.26 -26.89
C ASP A 548 -12.21 2.10 -25.92
N VAL A 549 -11.92 1.70 -24.68
CA VAL A 549 -12.95 1.42 -23.66
C VAL A 549 -12.74 2.34 -22.47
N TYR A 550 -13.78 3.07 -22.10
CA TYR A 550 -13.74 4.02 -21.00
C TYR A 550 -14.84 3.75 -19.98
N ALA A 551 -14.46 3.77 -18.72
CA ALA A 551 -15.37 3.88 -17.59
C ALA A 551 -15.68 5.36 -17.39
N TYR A 552 -16.96 5.65 -17.20
CA TYR A 552 -17.41 6.89 -16.61
C TYR A 552 -17.94 6.55 -15.24
N VAL A 553 -17.50 7.29 -14.24
CA VAL A 553 -17.96 7.05 -12.87
C VAL A 553 -19.02 8.07 -12.51
N PRO A 554 -20.29 7.64 -12.41
CA PRO A 554 -21.41 8.52 -12.08
C PRO A 554 -21.34 8.94 -10.61
N ASP A 555 -22.21 9.87 -10.19
CA ASP A 555 -22.28 10.23 -8.77
C ASP A 555 -23.06 9.20 -7.93
N ASP A 556 -22.92 9.29 -6.60
CA ASP A 556 -23.49 8.30 -5.68
C ASP A 556 -25.02 8.26 -5.77
N ASN A 557 -25.65 9.42 -6.00
CA ASN A 557 -27.09 9.50 -6.21
C ASN A 557 -27.54 8.75 -7.47
N THR A 558 -26.74 8.81 -8.53
CA THR A 558 -27.00 8.12 -9.80
C THR A 558 -26.85 6.60 -9.64
N LEU A 559 -25.85 6.12 -8.93
CA LEU A 559 -25.72 4.68 -8.64
C LEU A 559 -26.87 4.17 -7.77
N ARG A 560 -27.30 4.98 -6.81
CA ARG A 560 -28.39 4.64 -5.88
C ARG A 560 -29.78 4.73 -6.49
N SER A 561 -29.94 5.31 -7.68
CA SER A 561 -31.24 5.46 -8.36
C SER A 561 -31.70 4.18 -9.07
N CYS A 562 -30.83 3.18 -9.24
CA CYS A 562 -31.05 2.01 -10.09
C CYS A 562 -31.36 2.32 -11.56
N MET A 563 -31.05 3.50 -12.10
CA MET A 563 -31.43 3.85 -13.49
C MET A 563 -30.92 2.85 -14.54
N PHE A 564 -29.70 2.35 -14.39
CA PHE A 564 -29.10 1.33 -15.27
C PHE A 564 -29.95 0.06 -15.38
N VAL A 565 -30.71 -0.25 -14.33
CA VAL A 565 -31.57 -1.44 -14.27
C VAL A 565 -32.67 -1.40 -15.33
N ARG A 566 -33.08 -0.21 -15.79
CA ARG A 566 -34.08 -0.02 -16.85
C ARG A 566 -33.50 -0.07 -18.27
N GLY A 567 -32.21 -0.38 -18.42
CA GLY A 567 -31.52 -0.30 -19.70
C GLY A 567 -31.24 1.12 -20.16
N GLU A 568 -31.43 2.12 -19.30
CA GLU A 568 -31.03 3.50 -19.56
C GLU A 568 -29.53 3.64 -19.23
N PRO A 569 -28.67 3.93 -20.23
CA PRO A 569 -27.25 4.13 -19.96
C PRO A 569 -27.08 5.33 -19.03
N LEU A 570 -26.15 5.24 -18.07
CA LEU A 570 -25.92 6.32 -17.11
C LEU A 570 -25.30 7.56 -17.79
N ILE A 571 -24.84 7.42 -19.05
CA ILE A 571 -24.29 8.48 -19.90
C ILE A 571 -24.78 8.33 -21.35
N THR A 572 -25.03 9.45 -22.03
CA THR A 572 -25.11 9.49 -23.49
C THR A 572 -23.79 10.00 -24.10
N PRO A 573 -23.34 9.47 -25.25
CA PRO A 573 -22.11 9.90 -25.93
C PRO A 573 -21.94 11.42 -26.10
N GLU A 574 -23.05 12.15 -26.20
CA GLU A 574 -23.12 13.60 -26.38
C GLU A 574 -22.63 14.42 -25.18
N ALA A 575 -22.44 13.81 -24.00
CA ALA A 575 -21.89 14.47 -22.81
C ALA A 575 -20.36 14.65 -22.83
N THR A 576 -19.65 14.08 -23.81
CA THR A 576 -18.19 14.10 -23.87
C THR A 576 -17.70 15.13 -24.88
N THR A 577 -17.76 16.42 -24.53
CA THR A 577 -16.79 17.33 -25.15
C THR A 577 -15.41 16.82 -24.75
N THR A 578 -14.59 16.47 -25.75
CA THR A 578 -13.14 16.35 -25.60
C THR A 578 -12.65 17.41 -24.62
N PRO A 579 -11.66 17.16 -23.74
CA PRO A 579 -10.99 18.22 -23.02
C PRO A 579 -10.21 19.07 -24.04
N THR A 580 -10.92 19.86 -24.82
CA THR A 580 -10.42 21.12 -25.32
C THR A 580 -10.04 21.86 -24.06
N LYS A 581 -8.76 22.26 -23.97
CA LYS A 581 -8.29 23.29 -23.05
C LYS A 581 -9.46 24.23 -22.81
N ALA A 582 -9.98 24.28 -21.59
CA ALA A 582 -11.01 25.23 -21.24
C ALA A 582 -10.60 26.56 -21.89
N PRO A 583 -11.40 27.14 -22.80
CA PRO A 583 -11.05 28.44 -23.31
C PRO A 583 -10.97 29.30 -22.08
N ILE A 584 -9.76 29.73 -21.74
CA ILE A 584 -9.53 30.71 -20.69
C ILE A 584 -10.41 31.87 -21.11
N SER A 585 -11.55 31.98 -20.46
CA SER A 585 -12.45 33.09 -20.61
C SER A 585 -11.68 34.28 -20.07
N TRP A 586 -11.03 35.02 -20.97
CA TRP A 586 -10.38 36.30 -20.68
C TRP A 586 -11.36 37.31 -20.03
N LYS A 587 -12.67 37.00 -19.99
CA LYS A 587 -13.69 37.80 -19.31
C LYS A 587 -13.67 37.67 -17.78
N VAL A 588 -13.09 36.62 -17.19
CA VAL A 588 -13.01 36.50 -15.71
C VAL A 588 -11.72 37.16 -15.16
N LEU A 589 -10.66 37.27 -15.96
CA LEU A 589 -9.44 37.99 -15.58
C LEU A 589 -9.55 39.52 -15.70
N LEU A 590 -10.52 40.06 -16.46
CA LEU A 590 -10.72 41.51 -16.57
C LEU A 590 -11.56 42.11 -15.42
N ILE A 591 -12.38 41.32 -14.73
CA ILE A 591 -13.21 41.84 -13.61
C ILE A 591 -12.38 41.92 -12.32
N SER A 592 -11.38 41.03 -12.13
CA SER A 592 -10.47 41.08 -10.98
C SER A 592 -9.35 42.12 -11.12
N ALA A 593 -8.98 42.51 -12.35
CA ALA A 593 -7.97 43.55 -12.60
C ALA A 593 -8.52 44.99 -12.50
N ILE A 594 -9.84 45.19 -12.69
CA ILE A 594 -10.47 46.52 -12.58
C ILE A 594 -10.85 46.85 -11.12
N LEU A 595 -11.05 45.85 -10.25
CA LEU A 595 -11.32 46.09 -8.83
C LEU A 595 -10.06 46.43 -8.00
N ILE A 596 -8.86 46.07 -8.46
CA ILE A 596 -7.59 46.35 -7.76
C ILE A 596 -7.01 47.72 -8.14
N ILE A 597 -7.39 48.32 -9.27
CA ILE A 597 -6.92 49.66 -9.69
C ILE A 597 -7.79 50.80 -9.13
N SER A 598 -9.01 50.53 -8.64
CA SER A 598 -9.86 51.57 -8.02
C SER A 598 -9.63 51.80 -6.52
N LEU A 599 -8.73 51.05 -5.87
CA LEU A 599 -8.39 51.23 -4.45
C LEU A 599 -7.01 51.87 -4.19
N THR A 600 -6.29 52.29 -5.22
CA THR A 600 -5.00 53.01 -5.08
C THR A 600 -5.03 54.48 -5.55
N ILE A 601 -6.19 55.03 -5.93
CA ILE A 601 -6.38 56.46 -6.27
C ILE A 601 -7.40 57.13 -5.33
N LYS A 602 -7.37 56.77 -4.04
CA LYS A 602 -8.02 57.54 -2.96
C LYS A 602 -7.21 57.54 -1.67
N ARG A 603 -5.92 57.90 -1.80
CA ARG A 603 -5.06 58.48 -0.75
C ARG A 603 -3.84 59.12 -1.42
N ARG A 604 -4.10 60.25 -2.08
CA ARG A 604 -3.19 61.40 -2.12
C ARG A 604 -3.97 62.59 -1.64
#